data_AF-A0A815RMW1-F1
#
_entry.id   AF-A0A815RMW1-F1
#
_cell.length_a   1.000
_cell.length_b   1.000
_cell.length_c   1.000
_cell.angle_alpha   90.00
_cell.angle_beta   90.00
_cell.angle_gamma   90.00
#
_symmetry.space_group_name_H-M   'P 1'
#
loop_
_entity.id
_entity.type
_entity.pdbx_description
1 polymer ?
#
loop_
_entity_poly.entity_id
_entity_poly.type
_entity_poly.pdbx_seq_one_letter_code
_entity_poly.pdbx_strand_id
1 'polypeptide(L)'
;MYTNTPTDYDLYGSKISINDLFLIEADNVYQEWYPTLFPYTEASGCDLYFSAMTCQFVYSVIATPSNNLSFVYNCINSQGNNVIGFYASNQTCNFQLIDERIISNYSTQDNFLIDFNGDGTGIYGIADDFIFYYQIYPTIDLFVWPNTLGISPRGMHIGANQDYAVVAGYCQISTSVANECGFLIRLNTSFSCPNVTRPFNIATDVTYAWSDSRSLRVITDSRAYTPQSVMSVSICWETKQVLIGVQSLNVVFLYSLNGTYNLTSARDNGVGYMGFGKSVSWLDTTGHKVVILANTYTYTNYDWISSSVHIYDIESDGFSDSTQPIYVYPNSLQPLQQYMVPSLVRVACSSSGNIGILTLLGAGFGILQAPPNQYPNTNTSGWATTSVPCYSGTARNYYGIELCYSYSASSMNCSDNMYCPYGSVGQVSYSEFESIEQDQDYPESSDNTVFDDILMQNMFSMNPTSIHCLVVSPITWVLFFMILGSIIAISIIGSEACCPHYSSTRDQAKRIFRKMDLIGEGEMWVGGLTSVSIVVLAISAYYFSNAYLVQYPIEQVTKNSSFACDVTLRNAKFSTTAQKRWDPASSTKDSQTVFDLLNAQP
;
A
#
# COMPACT_ATOMS: atom_id res chain seq x y z
N MET A 1 -26.82 14.88 -28.93
CA MET A 1 -26.63 15.43 -27.56
C MET A 1 -26.35 14.24 -26.67
N TYR A 2 -25.08 13.98 -26.37
CA TYR A 2 -24.70 12.92 -25.45
C TYR A 2 -24.93 13.45 -24.04
N THR A 3 -25.70 12.71 -23.25
CA THR A 3 -25.87 13.01 -21.83
C THR A 3 -24.56 12.69 -21.10
N ASN A 4 -24.15 13.49 -20.13
CA ASN A 4 -22.98 13.16 -19.30
C ASN A 4 -23.34 12.08 -18.27
N THR A 5 -23.79 10.91 -18.73
CA THR A 5 -23.93 9.75 -17.86
C THR A 5 -22.58 9.03 -17.76
N PRO A 6 -22.21 8.44 -16.61
CA PRO A 6 -20.94 7.74 -16.47
C PRO A 6 -20.74 6.64 -17.52
N THR A 7 -21.85 6.05 -17.96
CA THR A 7 -21.92 5.05 -19.02
C THR A 7 -21.52 5.58 -20.39
N ASP A 8 -21.86 6.82 -20.70
CA ASP A 8 -21.50 7.45 -21.98
C ASP A 8 -20.01 7.76 -22.02
N TYR A 9 -19.38 8.09 -20.88
CA TYR A 9 -17.95 8.39 -20.82
C TYR A 9 -17.06 7.13 -20.97
N ASP A 10 -17.50 5.96 -20.51
CA ASP A 10 -16.72 4.73 -20.70
C ASP A 10 -16.53 4.38 -22.19
N LEU A 11 -17.58 4.58 -22.99
CA LEU A 11 -17.54 4.39 -24.43
C LEU A 11 -16.94 5.61 -25.13
N TYR A 12 -17.53 6.78 -24.88
CA TYR A 12 -17.33 8.01 -25.64
C TYR A 12 -16.44 9.06 -24.98
N GLY A 13 -15.90 8.78 -23.80
CA GLY A 13 -14.98 9.66 -23.09
C GLY A 13 -13.52 9.43 -23.47
N SER A 14 -12.63 9.93 -22.64
CA SER A 14 -11.19 9.92 -22.90
C SER A 14 -10.60 8.50 -22.83
N LYS A 15 -9.49 8.28 -23.51
CA LYS A 15 -8.74 7.01 -23.55
C LYS A 15 -7.31 7.27 -23.12
N ILE A 16 -6.70 6.32 -22.40
CA ILE A 16 -5.29 6.45 -22.00
C ILE A 16 -4.46 5.26 -22.45
N SER A 17 -3.19 5.54 -22.71
CA SER A 17 -2.14 4.53 -22.86
C SER A 17 -0.83 5.08 -22.27
N ILE A 18 0.10 4.21 -21.94
CA ILE A 18 1.29 4.56 -21.18
C ILE A 18 2.46 3.67 -21.60
N ASN A 19 3.67 4.23 -21.59
CA ASN A 19 4.92 3.48 -21.69
C ASN A 19 5.93 4.05 -20.67
N ASP A 20 7.20 3.68 -20.76
CA ASP A 20 8.22 4.13 -19.80
C ASP A 20 8.68 5.59 -20.00
N LEU A 21 8.15 6.28 -21.01
CA LEU A 21 8.53 7.65 -21.36
C LEU A 21 7.39 8.66 -21.17
N PHE A 22 6.15 8.26 -21.43
CA PHE A 22 5.01 9.15 -21.38
C PHE A 22 3.68 8.43 -21.14
N LEU A 23 2.70 9.20 -20.68
CA LEU A 23 1.28 8.88 -20.71
C LEU A 23 0.65 9.63 -21.88
N ILE A 24 -0.20 8.99 -22.67
CA ILE A 24 -1.06 9.67 -23.65
C ILE A 24 -2.50 9.56 -23.21
N GLU A 25 -3.19 10.69 -23.27
CA GLU A 25 -4.63 10.80 -23.12
C GLU A 25 -5.21 11.25 -24.46
N ALA A 26 -6.28 10.63 -24.92
CA ALA A 26 -7.05 11.04 -26.09
C ALA A 26 -8.46 11.38 -25.63
N ASP A 27 -8.76 12.68 -25.53
CA ASP A 27 -10.06 13.16 -25.06
C ASP A 27 -11.04 13.39 -26.21
N ASN A 28 -12.27 12.91 -26.07
CA ASN A 28 -13.33 13.04 -27.08
C ASN A 28 -14.25 14.21 -26.66
N VAL A 29 -14.13 15.36 -27.32
CA VAL A 29 -14.85 16.60 -26.98
C VAL A 29 -15.68 17.06 -28.17
N TYR A 30 -17.01 16.97 -28.06
CA TYR A 30 -17.96 17.58 -29.02
C TYR A 30 -17.68 17.34 -30.52
N GLN A 31 -17.62 16.07 -30.96
CA GLN A 31 -17.31 15.66 -32.36
C GLN A 31 -15.88 15.94 -32.83
N GLU A 32 -15.01 16.34 -31.92
CA GLU A 32 -13.57 16.44 -32.12
C GLU A 32 -12.89 15.62 -31.04
N TRP A 33 -11.60 15.36 -31.22
CA TRP A 33 -10.80 14.73 -30.19
C TRP A 33 -9.42 15.38 -30.11
N TYR A 34 -8.85 15.35 -28.91
CA TYR A 34 -7.63 16.04 -28.56
C TYR A 34 -6.72 15.06 -27.83
N PRO A 35 -5.60 14.62 -28.44
CA PRO A 35 -4.57 13.93 -27.69
C PRO A 35 -3.71 14.92 -26.93
N THR A 36 -3.52 14.63 -25.66
CA THR A 36 -2.52 15.26 -24.82
C THR A 36 -1.50 14.19 -24.45
N LEU A 37 -0.24 14.45 -24.77
CA LEU A 37 0.86 13.60 -24.34
C LEU A 37 1.49 14.20 -23.10
N PHE A 38 1.88 13.37 -22.18
CA PHE A 38 2.45 13.75 -20.93
C PHE A 38 3.80 13.02 -20.78
N PRO A 39 4.92 13.60 -21.25
CA PRO A 39 6.25 13.00 -21.13
C PRO A 39 6.78 13.15 -19.71
N TYR A 40 7.21 12.07 -19.05
CA TYR A 40 7.58 12.10 -17.61
C TYR A 40 8.69 13.09 -17.24
N THR A 41 9.47 13.51 -18.22
CA THR A 41 10.54 14.50 -18.07
C THR A 41 10.03 15.95 -18.06
N GLU A 42 8.78 16.19 -18.43
CA GLU A 42 8.20 17.53 -18.62
C GLU A 42 7.09 17.82 -17.59
N ALA A 43 7.08 19.04 -17.06
CA ALA A 43 6.08 19.46 -16.07
C ALA A 43 4.68 19.68 -16.67
N SER A 44 4.62 19.99 -17.97
CA SER A 44 3.37 20.25 -18.71
C SER A 44 3.15 19.21 -19.79
N GLY A 45 1.88 18.88 -20.04
CA GLY A 45 1.48 18.09 -21.21
C GLY A 45 1.76 18.82 -22.53
N CYS A 46 1.96 18.02 -23.57
CA CYS A 46 2.01 18.40 -24.97
C CYS A 46 0.61 18.22 -25.57
N ASP A 47 -0.16 19.31 -25.65
CA ASP A 47 -1.44 19.29 -26.36
C ASP A 47 -1.22 19.28 -27.87
N LEU A 48 -1.84 18.34 -28.55
CA LEU A 48 -1.83 18.26 -30.00
C LEU A 48 -3.06 18.95 -30.58
N TYR A 49 -2.88 20.21 -30.98
CA TYR A 49 -3.87 20.94 -31.75
C TYR A 49 -3.79 20.54 -33.22
N PHE A 50 -4.68 19.66 -33.65
CA PHE A 50 -4.78 19.27 -35.06
C PHE A 50 -5.74 20.20 -35.80
N SER A 51 -5.23 20.98 -36.76
CA SER A 51 -6.07 21.82 -37.62
C SER A 51 -6.76 21.05 -38.76
N ALA A 52 -6.62 19.72 -38.84
CA ALA A 52 -6.98 18.93 -40.03
C ALA A 52 -7.44 17.50 -39.74
N MET A 53 -7.91 17.17 -38.53
CA MET A 53 -8.41 15.81 -38.31
C MET A 53 -9.74 15.61 -39.02
N THR A 54 -9.77 14.59 -39.88
CA THR A 54 -11.01 14.07 -40.44
C THR A 54 -11.79 13.26 -39.38
N CYS A 55 -11.12 12.84 -38.30
CA CYS A 55 -11.65 12.08 -37.17
C CYS A 55 -12.66 12.86 -36.32
N GLN A 56 -13.85 12.31 -36.15
CA GLN A 56 -14.87 12.79 -35.22
C GLN A 56 -14.77 12.17 -33.83
N PHE A 57 -14.23 10.95 -33.73
CA PHE A 57 -14.31 10.16 -32.51
C PHE A 57 -13.21 9.10 -32.43
N VAL A 58 -12.50 8.99 -31.30
CA VAL A 58 -11.45 7.98 -31.07
C VAL A 58 -11.95 6.84 -30.18
N TYR A 59 -11.74 5.61 -30.65
CA TYR A 59 -12.06 4.40 -29.91
C TYR A 59 -10.88 3.87 -29.09
N SER A 60 -9.67 3.97 -29.62
CA SER A 60 -8.48 3.43 -28.99
C SER A 60 -7.24 4.25 -29.31
N VAL A 61 -6.35 4.33 -28.34
CA VAL A 61 -5.03 4.97 -28.44
C VAL A 61 -4.02 4.05 -27.78
N ILE A 62 -2.84 3.93 -28.38
CA ILE A 62 -1.76 3.13 -27.81
C ILE A 62 -0.40 3.79 -28.02
N ALA A 63 0.37 3.92 -26.93
CA ALA A 63 1.74 4.40 -26.96
C ALA A 63 2.67 3.32 -27.54
N THR A 64 3.61 3.70 -28.41
CA THR A 64 4.56 2.74 -28.96
C THR A 64 5.49 2.19 -27.87
N PRO A 65 5.93 0.93 -27.96
CA PRO A 65 6.97 0.39 -27.08
C PRO A 65 8.37 0.96 -27.36
N SER A 66 8.53 1.78 -28.42
CA SER A 66 9.81 2.37 -28.82
C SER A 66 10.26 3.51 -27.90
N ASN A 67 11.56 3.85 -27.96
CA ASN A 67 12.14 4.98 -27.23
C ASN A 67 11.71 6.37 -27.77
N ASN A 68 10.85 6.42 -28.76
CA ASN A 68 10.35 7.66 -29.34
C ASN A 68 8.97 8.01 -28.76
N LEU A 69 8.68 9.30 -28.70
CA LEU A 69 7.33 9.78 -28.39
C LEU A 69 6.45 9.52 -29.62
N SER A 70 5.84 8.35 -29.68
CA SER A 70 4.99 7.95 -30.79
C SER A 70 3.80 7.14 -30.32
N PHE A 71 2.68 7.29 -31.01
CA PHE A 71 1.44 6.62 -30.67
C PHE A 71 0.62 6.34 -31.92
N VAL A 72 -0.30 5.39 -31.78
CA VAL A 72 -1.27 5.03 -32.80
C VAL A 72 -2.64 5.28 -32.23
N TYR A 73 -3.55 5.71 -33.09
CA TYR A 73 -4.95 5.86 -32.74
C TYR A 73 -5.82 5.16 -33.77
N ASN A 74 -7.01 4.78 -33.32
CA ASN A 74 -8.11 4.42 -34.18
C ASN A 74 -9.29 5.37 -33.94
N CYS A 75 -9.86 5.88 -35.03
CA CYS A 75 -10.97 6.82 -35.00
C CYS A 75 -12.04 6.50 -36.07
N ILE A 76 -13.19 7.15 -35.97
CA ILE A 76 -14.13 7.35 -37.08
C ILE A 76 -13.95 8.73 -37.65
N ASN A 77 -13.91 8.85 -38.97
CA ASN A 77 -13.90 10.14 -39.64
C ASN A 77 -15.30 10.69 -39.93
N SER A 78 -15.39 11.94 -40.40
CA SER A 78 -16.65 12.62 -40.71
C SER A 78 -17.51 11.97 -41.79
N GLN A 79 -16.96 11.01 -42.53
CA GLN A 79 -17.66 10.20 -43.52
C GLN A 79 -18.16 8.86 -42.94
N GLY A 80 -17.93 8.61 -41.64
CA GLY A 80 -18.28 7.34 -40.99
C GLY A 80 -17.30 6.21 -41.27
N ASN A 81 -16.13 6.50 -41.84
CA ASN A 81 -15.13 5.47 -42.12
C ASN A 81 -14.21 5.26 -40.91
N ASN A 82 -13.83 4.01 -40.66
CA ASN A 82 -12.79 3.68 -39.69
C ASN A 82 -11.42 4.10 -40.23
N VAL A 83 -10.65 4.78 -39.39
CA VAL A 83 -9.32 5.30 -39.73
C VAL A 83 -8.32 4.85 -38.68
N ILE A 84 -7.13 4.46 -39.12
CA ILE A 84 -5.97 4.24 -38.27
C ILE A 84 -4.89 5.24 -38.66
N GLY A 85 -4.29 5.88 -37.67
CA GLY A 85 -3.20 6.83 -37.90
C GLY A 85 -2.04 6.62 -36.95
N PHE A 86 -0.86 7.00 -37.42
CA PHE A 86 0.40 6.87 -36.70
C PHE A 86 1.07 8.24 -36.58
N TYR A 87 1.33 8.64 -35.34
CA TYR A 87 2.06 9.86 -35.01
C TYR A 87 3.40 9.51 -34.37
N ALA A 88 4.42 10.29 -34.72
CA ALA A 88 5.71 10.21 -34.08
C ALA A 88 6.33 11.59 -33.86
N SER A 89 7.16 11.67 -32.84
CA SER A 89 8.04 12.81 -32.53
C SER A 89 9.44 12.30 -32.19
N ASN A 90 10.44 13.06 -32.62
CA ASN A 90 11.84 12.70 -32.45
C ASN A 90 12.47 13.21 -31.14
N GLN A 91 11.87 14.15 -30.41
CA GLN A 91 12.41 14.63 -29.10
C GLN A 91 11.60 15.72 -28.36
N THR A 92 10.48 16.24 -28.90
CA THR A 92 9.73 17.36 -28.29
C THR A 92 8.21 17.21 -28.47
N CYS A 93 7.40 18.13 -27.92
CA CYS A 93 5.96 18.26 -28.20
C CYS A 93 5.60 18.55 -29.68
N ASN A 94 6.54 18.36 -30.63
CA ASN A 94 6.34 18.57 -32.06
C ASN A 94 6.08 17.22 -32.76
N PHE A 95 4.81 16.82 -32.80
CA PHE A 95 4.40 15.56 -33.42
C PHE A 95 4.02 15.76 -34.87
N GLN A 96 4.34 14.76 -35.69
CA GLN A 96 3.99 14.74 -37.10
C GLN A 96 3.20 13.48 -37.40
N LEU A 97 2.13 13.64 -38.19
CA LEU A 97 1.40 12.52 -38.76
C LEU A 97 2.33 11.85 -39.76
N ILE A 98 2.70 10.60 -39.46
CA ILE A 98 3.60 9.83 -40.33
C ILE A 98 2.78 9.17 -41.44
N ASP A 99 1.65 8.57 -41.09
CA ASP A 99 0.73 7.94 -42.05
C ASP A 99 -0.69 7.81 -41.45
N GLU A 100 -1.68 7.78 -42.34
CA GLU A 100 -3.10 7.57 -42.02
C GLU A 100 -3.74 6.68 -43.09
N ARG A 101 -4.50 5.67 -42.66
CA ARG A 101 -5.17 4.71 -43.54
C ARG A 101 -6.65 4.55 -43.20
N ILE A 102 -7.46 4.46 -44.24
CA ILE A 102 -8.91 4.25 -44.14
C ILE A 102 -9.22 2.76 -44.32
N ILE A 103 -9.94 2.18 -43.38
CA ILE A 103 -10.48 0.82 -43.47
C ILE A 103 -11.85 0.90 -44.14
N SER A 104 -11.87 0.73 -45.47
CA SER A 104 -13.09 0.75 -46.28
C SER A 104 -13.87 -0.58 -46.20
N ASN A 105 -15.17 -0.53 -46.50
CA ASN A 105 -16.10 -1.67 -46.58
C ASN A 105 -16.60 -2.26 -45.25
N TYR A 106 -16.26 -1.65 -44.12
CA TYR A 106 -16.76 -2.04 -42.81
C TYR A 106 -17.44 -0.86 -42.14
N SER A 107 -18.60 -1.09 -41.54
CA SER A 107 -19.32 -0.08 -40.76
C SER A 107 -18.55 0.31 -39.50
N THR A 108 -18.96 1.41 -38.89
CA THR A 108 -18.53 1.84 -37.55
C THR A 108 -18.77 0.71 -36.54
N GLN A 109 -17.75 0.35 -35.76
CA GLN A 109 -17.84 -0.66 -34.72
C GLN A 109 -17.37 -0.06 -33.40
N ASP A 110 -18.22 -0.13 -32.37
CA ASP A 110 -17.92 0.43 -31.05
C ASP A 110 -16.85 -0.37 -30.29
N ASN A 111 -16.67 -1.63 -30.69
CA ASN A 111 -15.78 -2.58 -30.04
C ASN A 111 -14.47 -2.74 -30.83
N PHE A 112 -13.79 -1.63 -31.07
CA PHE A 112 -12.54 -1.61 -31.82
C PHE A 112 -11.36 -1.60 -30.84
N LEU A 113 -10.52 -2.65 -30.89
CA LEU A 113 -9.28 -2.75 -30.12
C LEU A 113 -8.05 -2.78 -31.03
N ILE A 114 -6.97 -2.15 -30.58
CA ILE A 114 -5.65 -2.18 -31.22
C ILE A 114 -4.57 -2.51 -30.20
N ASP A 115 -3.50 -3.15 -30.66
CA ASP A 115 -2.29 -3.36 -29.87
C ASP A 115 -1.05 -3.54 -30.78
N PHE A 116 0.13 -3.25 -30.24
CA PHE A 116 1.40 -3.39 -30.95
C PHE A 116 1.87 -4.84 -30.98
N ASN A 117 2.56 -5.19 -32.07
CA ASN A 117 3.42 -6.37 -32.04
C ASN A 117 4.62 -6.15 -31.10
N GLY A 118 5.23 -7.23 -30.65
CA GLY A 118 6.27 -7.18 -29.62
C GLY A 118 7.52 -6.36 -29.96
N ASP A 119 7.83 -6.14 -31.24
CA ASP A 119 8.92 -5.28 -31.72
C ASP A 119 8.48 -3.85 -32.08
N GLY A 120 7.20 -3.52 -31.97
CA GLY A 120 6.65 -2.21 -32.30
C GLY A 120 6.69 -1.85 -33.79
N THR A 121 6.92 -2.81 -34.68
CA THR A 121 6.99 -2.59 -36.13
C THR A 121 5.63 -2.60 -36.83
N GLY A 122 4.59 -3.07 -36.15
CA GLY A 122 3.23 -3.10 -36.66
C GLY A 122 2.17 -3.21 -35.57
N ILE A 123 0.93 -2.97 -35.96
CA ILE A 123 -0.23 -2.94 -35.08
C ILE A 123 -1.19 -4.00 -35.57
N TYR A 124 -1.71 -4.80 -34.65
CA TYR A 124 -2.88 -5.62 -34.93
C TYR A 124 -4.10 -4.93 -34.35
N GLY A 125 -5.22 -5.08 -35.02
CA GLY A 125 -6.50 -4.69 -34.44
C GLY A 125 -7.62 -5.63 -34.80
N ILE A 126 -8.62 -5.61 -33.93
CA ILE A 126 -9.79 -6.47 -33.99
C ILE A 126 -11.03 -5.64 -33.68
N ALA A 127 -12.04 -5.84 -34.52
CA ALA A 127 -13.38 -5.31 -34.36
C ALA A 127 -14.40 -6.46 -34.56
N ASP A 128 -15.69 -6.17 -34.41
CA ASP A 128 -16.74 -7.19 -34.54
C ASP A 128 -16.73 -7.90 -35.91
N ASP A 129 -16.51 -7.15 -37.00
CA ASP A 129 -16.65 -7.67 -38.38
C ASP A 129 -15.31 -7.83 -39.12
N PHE A 130 -14.20 -7.29 -38.60
CA PHE A 130 -12.90 -7.37 -39.26
C PHE A 130 -11.72 -7.41 -38.29
N ILE A 131 -10.61 -7.85 -38.85
CA ILE A 131 -9.29 -7.87 -38.24
C ILE A 131 -8.34 -7.20 -39.23
N PHE A 132 -7.34 -6.50 -38.73
CA PHE A 132 -6.30 -5.96 -39.60
C PHE A 132 -4.92 -6.08 -38.96
N TYR A 133 -3.93 -5.95 -39.84
CA TYR A 133 -2.54 -5.73 -39.48
C TYR A 133 -2.07 -4.48 -40.24
N TYR A 134 -1.57 -3.51 -39.50
CA TYR A 134 -1.01 -2.28 -40.02
C TYR A 134 0.49 -2.26 -39.75
N GLN A 135 1.26 -2.50 -40.80
CA GLN A 135 2.71 -2.48 -40.74
C GLN A 135 3.20 -1.04 -40.83
N ILE A 136 4.04 -0.62 -39.89
CA ILE A 136 4.62 0.73 -39.84
C ILE A 136 6.07 0.72 -40.35
N TYR A 137 6.76 -0.41 -40.18
CA TYR A 137 8.15 -0.60 -40.57
C TYR A 137 8.40 -2.00 -41.16
N PRO A 138 9.27 -2.17 -42.18
CA PRO A 138 9.98 -1.14 -42.96
C PRO A 138 9.13 -0.48 -44.06
N THR A 139 8.01 -1.08 -44.43
CA THR A 139 7.03 -0.49 -45.37
C THR A 139 5.72 -0.25 -44.65
N ILE A 140 5.03 0.82 -45.06
CA ILE A 140 3.75 1.19 -44.49
C ILE A 140 2.63 0.57 -45.30
N ASP A 141 2.04 -0.51 -44.79
CA ASP A 141 1.02 -1.31 -45.45
C ASP A 141 -0.11 -1.67 -44.50
N LEU A 142 -1.35 -1.68 -44.99
CA LEU A 142 -2.55 -2.07 -44.24
C LEU A 142 -3.19 -3.28 -44.90
N PHE A 143 -3.36 -4.34 -44.11
CA PHE A 143 -4.01 -5.57 -44.52
C PHE A 143 -5.25 -5.81 -43.67
N VAL A 144 -6.40 -6.06 -44.30
CA VAL A 144 -7.69 -6.22 -43.62
C VAL A 144 -8.35 -7.53 -44.04
N TRP A 145 -8.92 -8.25 -43.07
CA TRP A 145 -9.61 -9.53 -43.26
C TRP A 145 -10.93 -9.52 -42.49
N PRO A 146 -11.94 -10.30 -42.92
CA PRO A 146 -13.16 -10.47 -42.14
C PRO A 146 -12.87 -11.15 -40.80
N ASN A 147 -13.56 -10.73 -39.74
CA ASN A 147 -13.45 -11.36 -38.43
C ASN A 147 -14.24 -12.67 -38.44
N THR A 148 -13.53 -13.80 -38.48
CA THR A 148 -14.11 -15.13 -38.43
C THR A 148 -14.08 -15.75 -37.03
N LEU A 149 -13.64 -15.03 -36.01
CA LEU A 149 -13.53 -15.54 -34.63
C LEU A 149 -14.90 -15.64 -33.94
N GLY A 150 -15.91 -14.94 -34.44
CA GLY A 150 -17.25 -14.95 -33.85
C GLY A 150 -17.32 -14.32 -32.45
N ILE A 151 -16.34 -13.47 -32.13
CA ILE A 151 -16.22 -12.74 -30.86
C ILE A 151 -16.53 -11.27 -31.07
N SER A 152 -17.27 -10.69 -30.12
CA SER A 152 -17.34 -9.26 -29.89
C SER A 152 -16.26 -8.86 -28.88
N PRO A 153 -15.15 -8.25 -29.33
CA PRO A 153 -13.96 -8.07 -28.50
C PRO A 153 -14.18 -6.98 -27.44
N ARG A 154 -13.58 -7.14 -26.25
CA ARG A 154 -13.66 -6.18 -25.13
C ARG A 154 -12.31 -5.86 -24.51
N GLY A 155 -11.38 -6.82 -24.54
CA GLY A 155 -9.98 -6.62 -24.19
C GLY A 155 -9.07 -7.40 -25.14
N MET A 156 -7.92 -6.83 -25.46
CA MET A 156 -6.89 -7.47 -26.26
C MET A 156 -5.53 -7.06 -25.69
N HIS A 157 -4.59 -8.00 -25.67
CA HIS A 157 -3.19 -7.70 -25.44
C HIS A 157 -2.29 -8.65 -26.23
N ILE A 158 -1.15 -8.17 -26.70
CA ILE A 158 -0.17 -8.90 -27.50
C ILE A 158 1.11 -9.05 -26.69
N GLY A 159 1.63 -10.28 -26.64
CA GLY A 159 2.87 -10.56 -25.91
C GLY A 159 4.08 -9.90 -26.59
N ALA A 160 5.05 -9.48 -25.77
CA ALA A 160 6.31 -8.88 -26.24
C ALA A 160 7.14 -9.80 -27.16
N ASN A 161 6.92 -11.12 -27.11
CA ASN A 161 7.38 -12.04 -28.16
C ASN A 161 6.23 -12.28 -29.14
N GLN A 162 6.46 -11.87 -30.38
CA GLN A 162 5.50 -11.63 -31.47
C GLN A 162 4.58 -12.80 -31.88
N ASP A 163 4.59 -13.93 -31.17
CA ASP A 163 3.90 -15.15 -31.58
C ASP A 163 2.47 -15.26 -31.05
N TYR A 164 2.08 -14.50 -30.02
CA TYR A 164 0.81 -14.69 -29.34
C TYR A 164 0.09 -13.40 -28.93
N ALA A 165 -1.22 -13.43 -29.02
CA ALA A 165 -2.16 -12.43 -28.53
C ALA A 165 -3.26 -13.11 -27.72
N VAL A 166 -3.86 -12.36 -26.81
CA VAL A 166 -5.04 -12.79 -26.07
C VAL A 166 -6.14 -11.79 -26.36
N VAL A 167 -7.31 -12.31 -26.73
CA VAL A 167 -8.52 -11.51 -26.92
C VAL A 167 -9.59 -12.05 -25.98
N ALA A 168 -10.20 -11.17 -25.20
CA ALA A 168 -11.35 -11.47 -24.36
C ALA A 168 -12.55 -10.64 -24.79
N GLY A 169 -13.75 -11.20 -24.65
CA GLY A 169 -14.98 -10.57 -25.09
C GLY A 169 -16.17 -11.51 -24.96
N TYR A 170 -17.13 -11.36 -25.87
CA TYR A 170 -18.38 -12.12 -25.83
C TYR A 170 -18.58 -12.93 -27.10
N CYS A 171 -18.92 -14.20 -26.91
CA CYS A 171 -19.27 -15.14 -27.96
C CYS A 171 -20.78 -15.31 -27.99
N GLN A 172 -21.40 -14.97 -29.12
CA GLN A 172 -22.85 -15.07 -29.28
C GLN A 172 -23.28 -16.55 -29.34
N ILE A 173 -24.22 -16.95 -28.48
CA ILE A 173 -24.76 -18.33 -28.44
C ILE A 173 -26.08 -18.42 -29.19
N SER A 174 -26.95 -17.42 -29.02
CA SER A 174 -28.24 -17.31 -29.67
C SER A 174 -28.49 -15.86 -30.08
N THR A 175 -29.59 -15.54 -30.74
CA THR A 175 -29.90 -14.15 -31.14
C THR A 175 -30.01 -13.16 -29.98
N SER A 176 -30.14 -13.64 -28.74
CA SER A 176 -30.39 -12.79 -27.56
C SER A 176 -29.51 -13.16 -26.36
N VAL A 177 -28.48 -13.98 -26.54
CA VAL A 177 -27.61 -14.44 -25.45
C VAL A 177 -26.17 -14.55 -25.96
N ALA A 178 -25.25 -13.92 -25.23
CA ALA A 178 -23.83 -14.08 -25.40
C ALA A 178 -23.16 -14.45 -24.07
N ASN A 179 -22.07 -15.21 -24.15
CA ASN A 179 -21.24 -15.58 -23.00
C ASN A 179 -19.88 -14.93 -23.07
N GLU A 180 -19.30 -14.67 -21.92
CA GLU A 180 -17.89 -14.36 -21.80
C GLU A 180 -17.05 -15.46 -22.47
N CYS A 181 -16.04 -15.06 -23.23
CA CYS A 181 -15.07 -15.96 -23.85
C CYS A 181 -13.70 -15.29 -24.00
N GLY A 182 -12.65 -16.11 -24.09
CA GLY A 182 -11.28 -15.68 -24.31
C GLY A 182 -10.58 -16.58 -25.31
N PHE A 183 -9.73 -16.02 -26.15
CA PHE A 183 -8.95 -16.74 -27.14
C PHE A 183 -7.47 -16.46 -26.98
N LEU A 184 -6.66 -17.52 -27.01
CA LEU A 184 -5.24 -17.42 -27.31
C LEU A 184 -5.08 -17.50 -28.82
N ILE A 185 -4.59 -16.42 -29.39
CA ILE A 185 -4.37 -16.28 -30.82
C ILE A 185 -2.87 -16.39 -31.06
N ARG A 186 -2.46 -17.28 -31.95
CA ARG A 186 -1.13 -17.25 -32.53
C ARG A 186 -1.10 -16.23 -33.66
N LEU A 187 -0.21 -15.26 -33.54
CA LEU A 187 0.01 -14.23 -34.54
C LEU A 187 0.87 -14.78 -35.68
N ASN A 188 0.53 -14.43 -36.91
CA ASN A 188 1.43 -14.63 -38.03
C ASN A 188 2.31 -13.38 -38.17
N THR A 189 3.62 -13.52 -38.02
CA THR A 189 4.58 -12.40 -38.06
C THR A 189 5.28 -12.25 -39.41
N SER A 190 5.12 -13.24 -40.30
CA SER A 190 5.80 -13.29 -41.59
C SER A 190 4.91 -12.72 -42.71
N PHE A 191 4.70 -11.40 -42.71
CA PHE A 191 3.89 -10.70 -43.73
C PHE A 191 4.68 -10.24 -44.96
N SER A 192 5.82 -10.87 -45.27
CA SER A 192 6.63 -10.53 -46.44
C SER A 192 6.01 -10.91 -47.80
N CYS A 193 4.74 -11.35 -47.83
CA CYS A 193 4.10 -11.87 -49.04
C CYS A 193 2.61 -11.50 -49.10
N PRO A 194 2.09 -10.90 -50.20
CA PRO A 194 0.68 -10.50 -50.35
C PRO A 194 -0.33 -11.68 -50.39
N ASN A 195 0.15 -12.92 -50.22
CA ASN A 195 -0.65 -14.14 -50.22
C ASN A 195 -0.92 -14.73 -48.82
N VAL A 196 -0.62 -14.01 -47.73
CA VAL A 196 -0.99 -14.47 -46.38
C VAL A 196 -2.52 -14.41 -46.24
N THR A 197 -3.12 -15.59 -46.11
CA THR A 197 -4.59 -15.75 -46.10
C THR A 197 -5.22 -15.45 -44.75
N ARG A 198 -4.47 -15.49 -43.63
CA ARG A 198 -4.97 -15.16 -42.27
C ARG A 198 -3.87 -14.57 -41.37
N PRO A 199 -4.12 -13.43 -40.69
CA PRO A 199 -3.19 -12.82 -39.74
C PRO A 199 -3.18 -13.50 -38.37
N PHE A 200 -4.26 -14.22 -38.06
CA PHE A 200 -4.51 -14.88 -36.77
C PHE A 200 -4.82 -16.35 -36.99
N ASN A 201 -4.21 -17.21 -36.17
CA ASN A 201 -4.60 -18.60 -36.01
C ASN A 201 -4.98 -18.81 -34.55
N ILE A 202 -6.19 -19.32 -34.28
CA ILE A 202 -6.58 -19.66 -32.90
C ILE A 202 -5.66 -20.80 -32.44
N ALA A 203 -4.88 -20.56 -31.39
CA ALA A 203 -4.03 -21.58 -30.78
C ALA A 203 -4.83 -22.41 -29.77
N THR A 204 -5.67 -21.74 -28.98
CA THR A 204 -6.58 -22.36 -28.00
C THR A 204 -7.72 -21.40 -27.68
N ASP A 205 -8.86 -21.93 -27.29
CA ASP A 205 -10.01 -21.16 -26.79
C ASP A 205 -10.30 -21.48 -25.31
N VAL A 206 -10.84 -20.48 -24.60
CA VAL A 206 -11.41 -20.62 -23.27
C VAL A 206 -12.81 -20.07 -23.31
N THR A 207 -13.77 -20.95 -23.04
CA THR A 207 -15.15 -20.56 -22.77
C THR A 207 -15.37 -20.60 -21.26
N TYR A 208 -15.86 -19.50 -20.69
CA TYR A 208 -16.16 -19.44 -19.27
C TYR A 208 -17.46 -20.25 -19.03
N ALA A 209 -17.41 -21.22 -18.12
CA ALA A 209 -18.53 -22.11 -17.88
C ALA A 209 -19.73 -21.35 -17.29
N TRP A 210 -20.92 -21.57 -17.88
CA TRP A 210 -22.22 -20.96 -17.52
C TRP A 210 -22.71 -21.27 -16.10
N SER A 211 -21.96 -22.06 -15.33
CA SER A 211 -22.31 -22.51 -13.99
C SER A 211 -21.83 -21.56 -12.88
N ASP A 212 -21.21 -20.42 -13.22
CA ASP A 212 -20.89 -19.43 -12.20
C ASP A 212 -22.19 -18.77 -11.70
N SER A 213 -22.48 -18.89 -10.41
CA SER A 213 -23.67 -18.26 -9.80
C SER A 213 -23.74 -16.73 -10.00
N ARG A 214 -22.64 -16.09 -10.41
CA ARG A 214 -22.54 -14.67 -10.75
C ARG A 214 -22.99 -14.37 -12.20
N SER A 215 -23.15 -15.37 -13.07
CA SER A 215 -23.52 -15.22 -14.49
C SER A 215 -25.03 -15.07 -14.74
N LEU A 216 -25.81 -14.56 -13.78
CA LEU A 216 -27.27 -14.34 -13.93
C LEU A 216 -27.62 -13.25 -14.99
N ARG A 217 -26.64 -12.68 -15.67
CA ARG A 217 -26.83 -11.68 -16.72
C ARG A 217 -26.92 -12.33 -18.09
N VAL A 218 -28.03 -12.06 -18.76
CA VAL A 218 -28.17 -12.26 -20.20
C VAL A 218 -27.64 -11.01 -20.89
N ILE A 219 -26.49 -11.10 -21.56
CA ILE A 219 -26.11 -10.07 -22.54
C ILE A 219 -26.93 -10.31 -23.79
N THR A 220 -27.89 -9.41 -24.03
CA THR A 220 -28.87 -9.55 -25.11
C THR A 220 -28.30 -9.27 -26.48
N ASP A 221 -27.37 -8.31 -26.57
CA ASP A 221 -26.64 -8.00 -27.79
C ASP A 221 -25.17 -7.79 -27.44
N SER A 222 -24.30 -8.71 -27.88
CA SER A 222 -22.86 -8.57 -27.66
C SER A 222 -22.22 -7.54 -28.56
N ARG A 223 -22.83 -7.17 -29.70
CA ARG A 223 -22.25 -6.22 -30.65
C ARG A 223 -22.47 -4.78 -30.19
N ALA A 224 -23.57 -4.51 -29.50
CA ALA A 224 -23.76 -3.23 -28.83
C ALA A 224 -22.80 -3.09 -27.64
N TYR A 225 -22.03 -2.01 -27.60
CA TYR A 225 -21.22 -1.73 -26.42
C TYR A 225 -22.14 -1.44 -25.23
N THR A 226 -21.82 -2.05 -24.09
CA THR A 226 -22.38 -1.66 -22.80
C THR A 226 -21.25 -1.49 -21.77
N PRO A 227 -21.27 -0.45 -20.94
CA PRO A 227 -20.24 -0.23 -19.90
C PRO A 227 -20.12 -1.36 -18.87
N GLN A 228 -21.15 -2.19 -18.77
CA GLN A 228 -21.19 -3.36 -17.90
C GLN A 228 -20.44 -4.55 -18.49
N SER A 229 -20.24 -4.54 -19.81
CA SER A 229 -19.60 -5.62 -20.58
C SER A 229 -18.10 -5.40 -20.78
N VAL A 230 -17.48 -4.47 -20.05
CA VAL A 230 -16.05 -4.20 -20.22
C VAL A 230 -15.24 -5.40 -19.69
N MET A 231 -14.24 -5.78 -20.48
CA MET A 231 -13.19 -6.71 -20.07
C MET A 231 -11.83 -6.06 -20.28
N SER A 232 -10.83 -6.58 -19.59
CA SER A 232 -9.45 -6.16 -19.77
C SER A 232 -8.54 -7.37 -19.82
N VAL A 233 -7.45 -7.25 -20.55
CA VAL A 233 -6.47 -8.33 -20.76
C VAL A 233 -5.08 -7.76 -20.57
N SER A 234 -4.21 -8.50 -19.88
CA SER A 234 -2.80 -8.17 -19.76
C SER A 234 -1.95 -9.43 -19.70
N ILE A 235 -0.83 -9.46 -20.41
CA ILE A 235 0.04 -10.63 -20.59
C ILE A 235 1.41 -10.29 -20.01
N CYS A 236 1.89 -11.12 -19.10
CA CYS A 236 3.29 -11.12 -18.69
C CYS A 236 3.97 -12.24 -19.47
N TRP A 237 4.75 -11.86 -20.48
CA TRP A 237 5.39 -12.84 -21.35
C TRP A 237 6.50 -13.63 -20.64
N GLU A 238 7.28 -13.00 -19.76
CA GLU A 238 8.40 -13.65 -19.08
C GLU A 238 7.94 -14.85 -18.24
N THR A 239 6.84 -14.69 -17.50
CA THR A 239 6.23 -15.77 -16.70
C THR A 239 5.18 -16.57 -17.44
N LYS A 240 4.87 -16.19 -18.69
CA LYS A 240 3.80 -16.80 -19.49
C LYS A 240 2.45 -16.79 -18.77
N GLN A 241 2.13 -15.69 -18.09
CA GLN A 241 0.89 -15.53 -17.35
C GLN A 241 -0.02 -14.49 -18.01
N VAL A 242 -1.34 -14.68 -17.88
CA VAL A 242 -2.34 -13.78 -18.45
C VAL A 242 -3.39 -13.43 -17.42
N LEU A 243 -3.66 -12.14 -17.29
CA LEU A 243 -4.78 -11.60 -16.55
C LEU A 243 -5.93 -11.34 -17.50
N ILE A 244 -7.11 -11.82 -17.13
CA ILE A 244 -8.36 -11.44 -17.79
C ILE A 244 -9.30 -10.91 -16.71
N GLY A 245 -9.54 -9.60 -16.73
CA GLY A 245 -10.52 -8.94 -15.89
C GLY A 245 -11.89 -8.93 -16.55
N VAL A 246 -12.91 -9.38 -15.83
CA VAL A 246 -14.30 -9.44 -16.29
C VAL A 246 -15.16 -8.63 -15.34
N GLN A 247 -15.47 -7.40 -15.74
CA GLN A 247 -16.17 -6.45 -14.88
C GLN A 247 -17.55 -6.97 -14.45
N SER A 248 -18.30 -7.57 -15.38
CA SER A 248 -19.65 -8.08 -15.17
C SER A 248 -19.71 -9.18 -14.11
N LEU A 249 -18.63 -9.97 -13.97
CA LEU A 249 -18.53 -11.04 -12.98
C LEU A 249 -17.90 -10.55 -11.67
N ASN A 250 -17.31 -9.35 -11.67
CA ASN A 250 -16.55 -8.81 -10.54
C ASN A 250 -15.30 -9.66 -10.20
N VAL A 251 -14.64 -10.20 -11.24
CA VAL A 251 -13.52 -11.18 -11.13
C VAL A 251 -12.36 -10.82 -12.03
N VAL A 252 -11.14 -11.10 -11.58
CA VAL A 252 -9.93 -11.18 -12.39
C VAL A 252 -9.41 -12.62 -12.38
N PHE A 253 -9.28 -13.21 -13.55
CA PHE A 253 -8.73 -14.55 -13.75
C PHE A 253 -7.25 -14.47 -14.09
N LEU A 254 -6.45 -15.34 -13.48
CA LEU A 254 -5.05 -15.55 -13.81
C LEU A 254 -4.90 -16.90 -14.52
N TYR A 255 -4.38 -16.87 -15.74
CA TYR A 255 -4.12 -18.03 -16.58
C TYR A 255 -2.62 -18.22 -16.80
N SER A 256 -2.21 -19.47 -16.98
CA SER A 256 -0.86 -19.82 -17.44
C SER A 256 -0.89 -20.27 -18.90
N LEU A 257 0.09 -19.81 -19.69
CA LEU A 257 0.32 -20.14 -21.10
C LEU A 257 1.36 -21.28 -21.21
N ASN A 258 1.04 -22.45 -20.67
CA ASN A 258 1.87 -23.66 -20.80
C ASN A 258 1.30 -24.60 -21.88
N GLY A 259 1.18 -24.11 -23.12
CA GLY A 259 0.66 -24.87 -24.27
C GLY A 259 -0.86 -25.01 -24.31
N THR A 260 -1.54 -24.93 -23.16
CA THR A 260 -2.99 -24.73 -23.03
C THR A 260 -3.27 -23.59 -22.05
N TYR A 261 -4.42 -22.94 -22.20
CA TYR A 261 -4.91 -21.93 -21.25
C TYR A 261 -5.42 -22.63 -19.99
N ASN A 262 -4.59 -22.70 -18.95
CA ASN A 262 -5.00 -23.31 -17.69
C ASN A 262 -5.25 -22.20 -16.66
N LEU A 263 -6.45 -22.19 -16.07
CA LEU A 263 -6.77 -21.30 -14.97
C LEU A 263 -5.84 -21.65 -13.79
N THR A 264 -5.04 -20.69 -13.36
CA THR A 264 -4.12 -20.82 -12.22
C THR A 264 -4.84 -20.40 -10.94
N SER A 265 -5.41 -19.21 -10.94
CA SER A 265 -6.16 -18.66 -9.81
C SER A 265 -7.18 -17.64 -10.29
N ALA A 266 -8.13 -17.26 -9.43
CA ALA A 266 -9.06 -16.18 -9.70
C ALA A 266 -9.21 -15.31 -8.44
N ARG A 267 -9.43 -14.01 -8.65
CA ARG A 267 -9.70 -13.06 -7.58
C ARG A 267 -11.02 -12.37 -7.82
N ASP A 268 -11.92 -12.46 -6.85
CA ASP A 268 -13.18 -11.72 -6.86
C ASP A 268 -13.25 -10.67 -5.77
N ASN A 269 -14.15 -9.70 -5.96
CA ASN A 269 -14.41 -8.63 -5.00
C ASN A 269 -15.83 -8.75 -4.41
N GLY A 270 -16.26 -10.00 -4.13
CA GLY A 270 -17.56 -10.31 -3.53
C GLY A 270 -18.72 -10.41 -4.53
N VAL A 271 -19.89 -10.76 -3.98
CA VAL A 271 -21.14 -11.00 -4.71
C VAL A 271 -22.10 -9.82 -4.50
N GLY A 272 -22.87 -9.44 -5.53
CA GLY A 272 -23.88 -8.38 -5.45
C GLY A 272 -23.43 -7.00 -5.96
N TYR A 273 -22.16 -6.86 -6.35
CA TYR A 273 -21.62 -5.71 -7.08
C TYR A 273 -20.82 -6.15 -8.31
N MET A 274 -20.54 -5.20 -9.20
CA MET A 274 -19.63 -5.35 -10.35
C MET A 274 -18.60 -4.21 -10.35
N GLY A 275 -17.61 -4.27 -11.22
CA GLY A 275 -16.62 -3.19 -11.37
C GLY A 275 -15.18 -3.65 -11.25
N PHE A 276 -14.94 -4.70 -10.46
CA PHE A 276 -13.61 -5.29 -10.30
C PHE A 276 -13.15 -5.97 -11.59
N GLY A 277 -11.92 -5.68 -12.04
CA GLY A 277 -11.38 -6.22 -13.29
C GLY A 277 -11.76 -5.43 -14.54
N LYS A 278 -12.36 -4.23 -14.41
CA LYS A 278 -12.56 -3.31 -15.53
C LYS A 278 -11.26 -2.95 -16.26
N SER A 279 -10.17 -2.81 -15.50
CA SER A 279 -8.81 -2.59 -15.99
C SER A 279 -7.85 -3.47 -15.19
N VAL A 280 -7.01 -4.22 -15.88
CA VAL A 280 -5.93 -5.03 -15.29
C VAL A 280 -4.65 -4.76 -16.05
N SER A 281 -3.52 -4.74 -15.35
CA SER A 281 -2.21 -4.61 -15.97
C SER A 281 -1.14 -5.24 -15.10
N TRP A 282 -0.02 -5.62 -15.70
CA TRP A 282 1.16 -6.07 -14.96
C TRP A 282 1.97 -4.84 -14.55
N LEU A 283 2.37 -4.77 -13.28
CA LEU A 283 3.20 -3.66 -12.79
C LEU A 283 4.68 -3.88 -13.14
N ASP A 284 5.08 -5.13 -13.35
CA ASP A 284 6.45 -5.47 -13.70
C ASP A 284 6.46 -6.51 -14.84
N THR A 285 7.57 -6.56 -15.58
CA THR A 285 7.75 -7.56 -16.63
C THR A 285 8.01 -8.96 -16.08
N THR A 286 8.36 -9.06 -14.80
CA THR A 286 8.73 -10.30 -14.10
C THR A 286 7.54 -11.12 -13.62
N GLY A 287 6.31 -10.60 -13.75
CA GLY A 287 5.07 -11.29 -13.40
C GLY A 287 4.81 -11.43 -11.90
N HIS A 288 5.43 -10.59 -11.06
CA HIS A 288 5.25 -10.68 -9.60
C HIS A 288 4.15 -9.75 -9.09
N LYS A 289 3.86 -8.64 -9.77
CA LYS A 289 2.89 -7.66 -9.32
C LYS A 289 1.85 -7.32 -10.37
N VAL A 290 0.60 -7.22 -9.92
CA VAL A 290 -0.54 -6.89 -10.77
C VAL A 290 -1.30 -5.72 -10.22
N VAL A 291 -1.77 -4.87 -11.13
CA VAL A 291 -2.61 -3.72 -10.84
C VAL A 291 -4.02 -4.02 -11.32
N ILE A 292 -5.00 -3.85 -10.44
CA ILE A 292 -6.41 -4.04 -10.72
C ILE A 292 -7.17 -2.77 -10.34
N LEU A 293 -7.96 -2.26 -11.29
CA LEU A 293 -8.95 -1.23 -11.00
C LEU A 293 -10.13 -1.87 -10.26
N ALA A 294 -10.24 -1.58 -8.96
CA ALA A 294 -11.24 -2.09 -8.06
C ALA A 294 -12.38 -1.08 -7.91
N ASN A 295 -13.21 -0.99 -8.95
CA ASN A 295 -14.45 -0.22 -8.89
C ASN A 295 -15.58 -1.05 -8.29
N THR A 296 -16.54 -0.35 -7.68
CA THR A 296 -17.78 -0.94 -7.17
C THR A 296 -18.98 -0.21 -7.78
N TYR A 297 -19.83 -0.94 -8.49
CA TYR A 297 -21.06 -0.48 -9.09
C TYR A 297 -22.27 -1.33 -8.66
N THR A 298 -23.45 -0.72 -8.63
CA THR A 298 -24.71 -1.45 -8.43
C THR A 298 -25.14 -2.20 -9.71
N TYR A 299 -25.54 -3.47 -9.60
CA TYR A 299 -25.94 -4.29 -10.75
C TYR A 299 -27.15 -3.75 -11.54
N THR A 300 -28.13 -3.17 -10.85
CA THR A 300 -29.42 -2.77 -11.44
C THR A 300 -29.31 -1.49 -12.26
N ASN A 301 -28.59 -0.50 -11.73
CA ASN A 301 -28.59 0.86 -12.27
C ASN A 301 -27.21 1.31 -12.79
N TYR A 302 -26.15 0.53 -12.55
CA TYR A 302 -24.77 0.96 -12.81
C TYR A 302 -24.34 2.20 -12.00
N ASP A 303 -24.87 2.35 -10.78
CA ASP A 303 -24.52 3.49 -9.93
C ASP A 303 -23.11 3.30 -9.37
N TRP A 304 -22.26 4.33 -9.50
CA TRP A 304 -20.89 4.34 -8.99
C TRP A 304 -20.88 4.46 -7.46
N ILE A 305 -20.26 3.50 -6.77
CA ILE A 305 -20.15 3.51 -5.31
C ILE A 305 -18.74 3.94 -4.88
N SER A 306 -17.72 3.30 -5.43
CA SER A 306 -16.33 3.55 -5.05
C SER A 306 -15.35 3.16 -6.15
N SER A 307 -14.13 3.70 -6.05
CA SER A 307 -13.00 3.33 -6.88
C SER A 307 -11.72 3.32 -6.08
N SER A 308 -10.87 2.38 -6.45
CA SER A 308 -9.52 2.29 -5.95
C SER A 308 -8.66 1.49 -6.92
N VAL A 309 -7.35 1.72 -6.88
CA VAL A 309 -6.35 0.92 -7.57
C VAL A 309 -5.75 -0.03 -6.55
N HIS A 310 -5.91 -1.33 -6.78
CA HIS A 310 -5.38 -2.38 -5.93
C HIS A 310 -4.15 -2.99 -6.58
N ILE A 311 -3.10 -3.20 -5.80
CA ILE A 311 -1.92 -3.98 -6.21
C ILE A 311 -1.90 -5.28 -5.43
N TYR A 312 -1.68 -6.38 -6.14
CA TYR A 312 -1.52 -7.71 -5.56
C TYR A 312 -0.18 -8.30 -5.98
N ASP A 313 0.39 -9.11 -5.08
CA ASP A 313 1.50 -9.99 -5.41
C ASP A 313 0.98 -11.30 -6.02
N ILE A 314 1.74 -11.82 -6.98
CA ILE A 314 1.53 -13.11 -7.62
C ILE A 314 2.67 -14.04 -7.19
N GLU A 315 2.30 -15.13 -6.53
CA GLU A 315 3.18 -16.21 -6.13
C GLU A 315 3.04 -17.40 -7.09
N SER A 316 3.77 -18.49 -6.82
CA SER A 316 3.82 -19.66 -7.71
C SER A 316 2.47 -20.36 -7.91
N ASP A 317 1.54 -20.22 -6.98
CA ASP A 317 0.19 -20.80 -6.99
C ASP A 317 -0.90 -19.79 -7.39
N GLY A 318 -0.53 -18.53 -7.66
CA GLY A 318 -1.43 -17.50 -8.17
C GLY A 318 -1.42 -16.23 -7.32
N PHE A 319 -2.57 -15.58 -7.17
CA PHE A 319 -2.69 -14.45 -6.24
C PHE A 319 -2.27 -14.86 -4.83
N SER A 320 -1.35 -14.12 -4.20
CA SER A 320 -0.95 -14.39 -2.81
C SER A 320 -2.20 -14.47 -1.91
N ASP A 321 -2.24 -15.45 -1.01
CA ASP A 321 -3.41 -15.87 -0.22
C ASP A 321 -3.96 -14.79 0.76
N SER A 322 -3.43 -13.57 0.72
CA SER A 322 -4.00 -12.42 1.41
C SER A 322 -5.36 -12.06 0.80
N THR A 323 -6.41 -12.05 1.62
CA THR A 323 -7.73 -11.48 1.26
C THR A 323 -7.66 -9.97 0.97
N GLN A 324 -6.50 -9.35 1.14
CA GLN A 324 -6.29 -7.92 0.94
C GLN A 324 -5.17 -7.64 -0.08
N PRO A 325 -5.30 -6.55 -0.86
CA PRO A 325 -4.22 -6.05 -1.70
C PRO A 325 -3.03 -5.60 -0.84
N ILE A 326 -1.81 -5.71 -1.38
CA ILE A 326 -0.58 -5.22 -0.72
C ILE A 326 -0.52 -3.69 -0.70
N TYR A 327 -1.20 -3.05 -1.64
CA TYR A 327 -1.27 -1.60 -1.74
C TYR A 327 -2.61 -1.16 -2.35
N VAL A 328 -3.13 -0.04 -1.83
CA VAL A 328 -4.37 0.59 -2.30
C VAL A 328 -4.10 2.08 -2.54
N TYR A 329 -4.52 2.57 -3.69
CA TYR A 329 -4.58 4.00 -4.00
C TYR A 329 -6.03 4.43 -4.31
N PRO A 330 -6.48 5.60 -3.83
CA PRO A 330 -5.79 6.51 -2.92
C PRO A 330 -5.72 5.97 -1.48
N ASN A 331 -4.77 6.51 -0.69
CA ASN A 331 -4.62 6.21 0.75
C ASN A 331 -4.30 7.48 1.55
N SER A 332 -4.08 7.36 2.86
CA SER A 332 -3.85 8.52 3.74
C SER A 332 -2.58 9.32 3.43
N LEU A 333 -1.55 8.67 2.88
CA LEU A 333 -0.26 9.30 2.53
C LEU A 333 -0.20 9.73 1.07
N GLN A 334 -0.95 9.05 0.21
CA GLN A 334 -1.11 9.35 -1.21
C GLN A 334 -2.60 9.57 -1.49
N PRO A 335 -3.14 10.73 -1.07
CA PRO A 335 -4.54 11.04 -1.36
C PRO A 335 -4.69 11.35 -2.85
N LEU A 336 -5.94 11.30 -3.30
CA LEU A 336 -6.31 11.78 -4.62
C LEU A 336 -6.02 13.28 -4.72
N GLN A 337 -5.51 13.75 -5.86
CA GLN A 337 -5.32 15.18 -6.09
C GLN A 337 -6.65 15.95 -5.96
N GLN A 338 -6.59 17.17 -5.45
CA GLN A 338 -7.79 17.97 -5.13
C GLN A 338 -8.73 18.21 -6.32
N TYR A 339 -8.20 18.23 -7.55
CA TYR A 339 -8.99 18.44 -8.77
C TYR A 339 -9.47 17.14 -9.43
N MET A 340 -8.98 15.98 -9.00
CA MET A 340 -9.39 14.70 -9.55
C MET A 340 -10.71 14.27 -8.90
N VAL A 341 -11.61 13.71 -9.70
CA VAL A 341 -12.81 13.06 -9.16
C VAL A 341 -12.46 11.66 -8.66
N PRO A 342 -13.09 11.19 -7.58
CA PRO A 342 -12.82 9.86 -7.02
C PRO A 342 -13.29 8.72 -7.92
N SER A 343 -14.00 9.00 -9.02
CA SER A 343 -14.44 8.00 -10.00
C SER A 343 -13.34 7.70 -11.03
N LEU A 344 -12.66 6.57 -10.86
CA LEU A 344 -11.57 6.11 -11.72
C LEU A 344 -12.07 5.18 -12.84
N VAL A 345 -11.80 5.51 -14.10
CA VAL A 345 -12.36 4.81 -15.27
C VAL A 345 -11.42 3.75 -15.85
N ARG A 346 -10.13 4.05 -15.96
CA ARG A 346 -9.10 3.16 -16.53
C ARG A 346 -7.80 3.25 -15.74
N VAL A 347 -7.05 2.16 -15.77
CA VAL A 347 -5.67 2.09 -15.27
C VAL A 347 -4.81 1.36 -16.29
N ALA A 348 -3.64 1.90 -16.61
CA ALA A 348 -2.64 1.28 -17.47
C ALA A 348 -1.28 1.30 -16.76
N CYS A 349 -0.40 0.35 -17.05
CA CYS A 349 0.94 0.30 -16.46
C CYS A 349 2.02 0.28 -17.53
N SER A 350 3.17 0.86 -17.21
CA SER A 350 4.38 0.77 -18.03
C SER A 350 5.23 -0.43 -17.62
N SER A 351 6.15 -0.88 -18.48
CA SER A 351 7.06 -2.00 -18.19
C SER A 351 7.95 -1.75 -16.98
N SER A 352 8.28 -0.49 -16.69
CA SER A 352 9.05 -0.08 -15.54
C SER A 352 8.22 0.10 -14.26
N GLY A 353 6.90 -0.16 -14.27
CA GLY A 353 6.04 -0.04 -13.10
C GLY A 353 5.54 1.36 -12.79
N ASN A 354 5.41 2.23 -13.80
CA ASN A 354 4.60 3.43 -13.68
C ASN A 354 3.12 3.10 -13.87
N ILE A 355 2.22 3.80 -13.19
CA ILE A 355 0.77 3.65 -13.33
C ILE A 355 0.18 4.91 -13.94
N GLY A 356 -0.61 4.77 -14.99
CA GLY A 356 -1.50 5.81 -15.52
C GLY A 356 -2.93 5.58 -15.07
N ILE A 357 -3.59 6.63 -14.59
CA ILE A 357 -4.96 6.61 -14.07
C ILE A 357 -5.79 7.62 -14.88
N LEU A 358 -6.96 7.21 -15.34
CA LEU A 358 -7.93 8.08 -15.97
C LEU A 358 -9.16 8.23 -15.07
N THR A 359 -9.63 9.46 -14.87
CA THR A 359 -10.86 9.74 -14.14
C THR A 359 -12.07 9.92 -15.05
N LEU A 360 -13.27 9.90 -14.47
CA LEU A 360 -14.53 10.09 -15.21
C LEU A 360 -14.66 11.45 -15.92
N LEU A 361 -13.89 12.46 -15.50
CA LEU A 361 -13.96 13.80 -16.11
C LEU A 361 -12.86 14.06 -17.16
N GLY A 362 -12.09 13.05 -17.58
CA GLY A 362 -11.00 13.28 -18.55
C GLY A 362 -9.77 13.94 -17.93
N ALA A 363 -9.49 13.62 -16.67
CA ALA A 363 -8.19 13.94 -16.09
C ALA A 363 -7.35 12.66 -16.01
N GLY A 364 -6.28 12.61 -16.82
CA GLY A 364 -5.18 11.66 -16.70
C GLY A 364 -4.17 12.02 -15.60
N PHE A 365 -3.65 11.02 -14.90
CA PHE A 365 -2.65 11.17 -13.85
C PHE A 365 -1.68 9.99 -13.81
N GLY A 366 -0.38 10.26 -13.71
CA GLY A 366 0.69 9.27 -13.64
C GLY A 366 1.28 9.14 -12.23
N ILE A 367 1.26 7.94 -11.67
CA ILE A 367 2.06 7.56 -10.48
C ILE A 367 3.34 6.91 -10.98
N LEU A 368 4.43 7.65 -10.90
CA LEU A 368 5.75 7.18 -11.32
C LEU A 368 6.40 6.38 -10.21
N GLN A 369 7.17 5.36 -10.58
CA GLN A 369 8.00 4.65 -9.62
C GLN A 369 8.98 5.62 -8.94
N ALA A 370 9.10 5.51 -7.63
CA ALA A 370 10.11 6.23 -6.86
C ALA A 370 11.37 5.36 -6.67
N PRO A 371 12.56 5.96 -6.52
CA PRO A 371 13.77 5.22 -6.19
C PRO A 371 13.74 4.61 -4.78
N PRO A 372 14.74 3.80 -4.40
CA PRO A 372 14.91 3.34 -3.03
C PRO A 372 14.90 4.52 -2.04
N ASN A 373 14.34 4.29 -0.84
CA ASN A 373 14.14 5.28 0.23
C ASN A 373 13.23 6.46 -0.11
N GLN A 374 12.45 6.33 -1.18
CA GLN A 374 11.46 7.33 -1.55
C GLN A 374 10.14 6.63 -1.89
N TYR A 375 9.05 7.37 -1.86
CA TYR A 375 7.76 6.95 -2.38
C TYR A 375 7.16 8.05 -3.27
N PRO A 376 6.22 7.72 -4.18
CA PRO A 376 5.62 8.72 -5.05
C PRO A 376 4.69 9.64 -4.25
N ASN A 377 4.88 10.95 -4.37
CA ASN A 377 4.01 11.97 -3.79
C ASN A 377 2.90 12.33 -4.78
N THR A 378 1.65 12.00 -4.42
CA THR A 378 0.47 12.33 -5.21
C THR A 378 -0.13 13.69 -4.89
N ASN A 379 0.40 14.41 -3.89
CA ASN A 379 -0.02 15.78 -3.55
C ASN A 379 0.65 16.87 -4.41
N THR A 380 1.44 16.51 -5.41
CA THR A 380 2.11 17.50 -6.26
C THR A 380 1.17 18.16 -7.26
N SER A 381 1.42 19.43 -7.57
CA SER A 381 0.80 20.10 -8.71
C SER A 381 1.45 19.60 -9.99
N GLY A 382 0.75 18.76 -10.75
CA GLY A 382 1.26 18.17 -11.98
C GLY A 382 0.53 16.89 -12.34
N TRP A 383 0.64 16.50 -13.60
CA TRP A 383 0.02 15.29 -14.10
C TRP A 383 0.81 14.02 -13.69
N ALA A 384 2.08 14.15 -13.26
CA ALA A 384 2.90 13.05 -12.76
C ALA A 384 3.34 13.29 -11.30
N THR A 385 3.48 12.21 -10.53
CA THR A 385 4.01 12.26 -9.17
C THR A 385 5.51 12.58 -9.15
N THR A 386 5.94 13.37 -8.18
CA THR A 386 7.36 13.44 -7.80
C THR A 386 7.69 12.43 -6.71
N SER A 387 8.95 12.06 -6.53
CA SER A 387 9.35 11.21 -5.41
C SER A 387 9.68 12.03 -4.17
N VAL A 388 9.28 11.54 -2.99
CA VAL A 388 9.59 12.14 -1.69
C VAL A 388 10.27 11.12 -0.78
N PRO A 389 11.18 11.54 0.11
CA PRO A 389 11.84 10.64 1.05
C PRO A 389 10.83 9.87 1.93
N CYS A 390 11.16 8.64 2.27
CA CYS A 390 10.45 7.88 3.29
C CYS A 390 10.42 8.64 4.61
N TYR A 391 9.34 8.49 5.37
CA TYR A 391 9.26 9.00 6.73
C TYR A 391 10.30 8.32 7.64
N SER A 392 10.78 9.06 8.63
CA SER A 392 11.72 8.54 9.63
C SER A 392 11.24 7.21 10.22
N GLY A 393 12.11 6.19 10.18
CA GLY A 393 11.81 4.83 10.66
C GLY A 393 11.13 3.91 9.62
N THR A 394 10.92 4.39 8.39
CA THR A 394 10.46 3.57 7.27
C THR A 394 11.48 3.59 6.14
N ALA A 395 11.57 2.50 5.37
CA ALA A 395 12.47 2.40 4.25
C ALA A 395 11.90 1.52 3.14
N ARG A 396 12.53 1.60 1.97
CA ARG A 396 12.25 0.72 0.84
C ARG A 396 13.53 0.54 0.04
N ASN A 397 13.91 -0.69 -0.23
CA ASN A 397 15.19 -1.02 -0.87
C ASN A 397 15.07 -1.28 -2.39
N TYR A 398 13.91 -1.00 -2.99
CA TYR A 398 13.65 -1.24 -4.41
C TYR A 398 12.90 -0.05 -5.03
N TYR A 399 12.90 0.00 -6.37
CA TYR A 399 12.12 0.97 -7.14
C TYR A 399 10.65 0.54 -7.19
N GLY A 400 9.73 1.43 -6.87
CA GLY A 400 8.31 1.08 -6.87
C GLY A 400 7.40 2.25 -6.54
N ILE A 401 6.12 1.94 -6.46
CA ILE A 401 5.07 2.93 -6.20
C ILE A 401 4.45 2.81 -4.82
N GLU A 402 4.73 1.71 -4.12
CA GLU A 402 4.17 1.46 -2.80
C GLU A 402 4.78 2.36 -1.73
N LEU A 403 4.07 2.51 -0.62
CA LEU A 403 4.57 3.26 0.53
C LEU A 403 5.80 2.57 1.15
N CYS A 404 6.64 3.35 1.80
CA CYS A 404 7.73 2.82 2.61
C CYS A 404 7.18 2.03 3.80
N TYR A 405 7.81 0.90 4.13
CA TYR A 405 7.40 0.05 5.24
C TYR A 405 8.40 0.13 6.39
N SER A 406 7.93 -0.18 7.60
CA SER A 406 8.80 -0.29 8.78
C SER A 406 9.67 -1.54 8.64
N TYR A 407 10.99 -1.36 8.60
CA TYR A 407 11.92 -2.49 8.47
C TYR A 407 12.03 -3.25 9.80
N SER A 408 11.90 -4.58 9.78
CA SER A 408 12.23 -5.43 10.93
C SER A 408 13.71 -5.85 10.88
N ALA A 409 14.32 -5.89 12.07
CA ALA A 409 15.76 -5.85 12.32
C ALA A 409 16.63 -6.85 11.51
N SER A 410 17.49 -6.31 10.65
CA SER A 410 18.85 -6.84 10.49
C SER A 410 19.81 -5.66 10.56
N SER A 411 20.66 -5.64 11.59
CA SER A 411 21.63 -4.58 11.84
C SER A 411 22.70 -4.57 10.76
N MET A 412 22.76 -3.51 9.96
CA MET A 412 23.90 -3.23 9.10
C MET A 412 25.08 -2.80 9.98
N ASN A 413 26.28 -3.37 9.78
CA ASN A 413 27.48 -2.93 10.49
C ASN A 413 27.87 -1.52 10.00
N CYS A 414 27.81 -0.52 10.88
CA CYS A 414 28.26 0.84 10.59
C CYS A 414 29.78 0.96 10.72
N SER A 415 30.41 1.79 9.88
CA SER A 415 31.81 2.21 10.06
C SER A 415 31.92 3.32 11.12
N ASP A 416 33.08 3.42 11.77
CA ASP A 416 33.35 4.25 12.97
C ASP A 416 33.09 5.78 12.89
N ASN A 417 32.62 6.32 11.76
CA ASN A 417 32.30 7.75 11.58
C ASN A 417 30.95 8.01 10.89
N MET A 418 30.06 7.02 10.93
CA MET A 418 28.74 7.12 10.31
C MET A 418 27.66 6.67 11.29
N TYR A 419 26.53 7.36 11.25
CA TYR A 419 25.29 6.96 11.89
C TYR A 419 24.48 6.09 10.92
N CYS A 420 24.11 4.87 11.34
CA CYS A 420 23.07 4.11 10.65
C CYS A 420 21.85 4.00 11.57
N PRO A 421 20.82 4.82 11.36
CA PRO A 421 19.58 4.64 12.11
C PRO A 421 18.98 3.28 11.80
N TYR A 422 18.21 2.73 12.75
CA TYR A 422 17.41 1.54 12.53
C TYR A 422 16.54 1.70 11.27
N GLY A 423 16.70 0.79 10.30
CA GLY A 423 15.99 0.83 9.03
C GLY A 423 16.66 1.64 7.92
N SER A 424 17.85 2.21 8.14
CA SER A 424 18.58 2.92 7.09
C SER A 424 19.19 1.97 6.05
N VAL A 425 19.11 2.35 4.76
CA VAL A 425 19.70 1.61 3.63
C VAL A 425 21.08 2.15 3.26
N GLY A 426 21.58 3.15 4.01
CA GLY A 426 22.88 3.77 3.82
C GLY A 426 23.44 4.33 5.13
N GLN A 427 24.76 4.53 5.14
CA GLN A 427 25.45 5.15 6.26
C GLN A 427 25.34 6.68 6.13
N VAL A 428 24.93 7.38 7.19
CA VAL A 428 24.86 8.86 7.22
C VAL A 428 26.09 9.40 7.92
N SER A 429 26.81 10.34 7.30
CA SER A 429 28.03 10.87 7.92
C SER A 429 27.71 11.77 9.11
N TYR A 430 28.48 11.64 10.19
CA TYR A 430 28.33 12.54 11.34
C TYR A 430 28.59 14.02 11.00
N SER A 431 29.26 14.33 9.89
CA SER A 431 29.46 15.71 9.42
C SER A 431 28.18 16.38 8.89
N GLU A 432 27.13 15.62 8.63
CA GLU A 432 25.85 16.15 8.13
C GLU A 432 24.92 16.63 9.26
N PHE A 433 25.25 16.33 10.52
CA PHE A 433 24.47 16.75 11.67
C PHE A 433 25.14 17.95 12.36
N GLU A 434 24.40 19.07 12.50
CA GLU A 434 24.88 20.26 13.25
C GLU A 434 25.09 19.96 14.74
N SER A 435 24.30 19.03 15.30
CA SER A 435 24.50 18.44 16.61
C SER A 435 23.91 17.02 16.64
N ILE A 436 24.57 16.12 17.37
CA ILE A 436 24.07 14.77 17.64
C ILE A 436 23.74 14.74 19.13
N GLU A 437 22.47 14.96 19.46
CA GLU A 437 21.97 14.67 20.79
C GLU A 437 21.45 13.24 20.78
N GLN A 438 22.13 12.37 21.53
CA GLN A 438 21.69 11.00 21.72
C GLN A 438 20.54 11.05 22.73
N ASP A 439 19.31 10.95 22.21
CA ASP A 439 18.11 10.95 23.04
C ASP A 439 18.17 9.75 23.99
N GLN A 440 18.10 9.99 25.30
CA GLN A 440 18.05 8.90 26.27
C GLN A 440 16.70 8.24 26.14
N ASP A 441 16.70 6.94 25.84
CA ASP A 441 15.48 6.11 25.89
C ASP A 441 14.70 6.44 27.15
N TYR A 442 13.42 6.79 26.98
CA TYR A 442 12.48 6.97 28.07
C TYR A 442 12.63 5.79 29.05
N PRO A 443 12.87 6.04 30.36
CA PRO A 443 13.10 4.95 31.30
C PRO A 443 11.89 4.01 31.25
N GLU A 444 12.16 2.71 31.10
CA GLU A 444 11.13 1.67 31.09
C GLU A 444 10.19 1.92 32.27
N SER A 445 8.90 2.06 31.98
CA SER A 445 7.87 2.13 33.02
C SER A 445 7.58 0.73 33.53
N SER A 446 7.39 0.56 34.84
CA SER A 446 6.90 -0.71 35.37
C SER A 446 5.56 -1.10 34.73
N ASP A 447 5.27 -2.41 34.62
CA ASP A 447 3.98 -2.92 34.13
C ASP A 447 2.80 -2.58 35.06
N ASN A 448 3.08 -2.07 36.26
CA ASN A 448 2.08 -1.78 37.29
C ASN A 448 1.45 -0.39 37.07
N THR A 449 0.12 -0.35 37.04
CA THR A 449 -0.69 0.86 36.84
C THR A 449 -1.21 1.46 38.16
N VAL A 450 -1.11 0.73 39.26
CA VAL A 450 -1.70 1.09 40.57
C VAL A 450 -0.59 1.51 41.53
N PHE A 451 -0.76 2.69 42.14
CA PHE A 451 0.22 3.25 43.09
C PHE A 451 0.56 2.29 44.24
N ASP A 452 -0.44 1.59 44.77
CA ASP A 452 -0.26 0.62 45.85
C ASP A 452 0.64 -0.55 45.43
N ASP A 453 0.54 -1.00 44.18
CA ASP A 453 1.40 -2.07 43.64
C ASP A 453 2.85 -1.59 43.43
N ILE A 454 3.03 -0.34 43.00
CA ILE A 454 4.36 0.30 42.87
C ILE A 454 5.00 0.46 44.25
N LEU A 455 4.24 0.92 45.25
CA LEU A 455 4.66 1.05 46.63
C LEU A 455 5.07 -0.32 47.19
N MET A 456 4.23 -1.35 47.00
CA MET A 456 4.50 -2.71 47.44
C MET A 456 5.74 -3.28 46.74
N GLN A 457 5.87 -3.12 45.43
CA GLN A 457 7.04 -3.58 44.68
C GLN A 457 8.33 -2.93 45.20
N ASN A 458 8.34 -1.62 45.44
CA ASN A 458 9.52 -0.97 46.02
C ASN A 458 9.80 -1.46 47.45
N MET A 459 8.76 -1.61 48.29
CA MET A 459 8.88 -2.05 49.68
C MET A 459 9.47 -3.46 49.82
N PHE A 460 9.23 -4.35 48.85
CA PHE A 460 9.71 -5.74 48.87
C PHE A 460 10.87 -6.01 47.90
N SER A 461 11.23 -5.05 47.05
CA SER A 461 12.40 -5.19 46.18
C SER A 461 13.69 -5.21 47.00
N MET A 462 14.49 -6.25 46.77
CA MET A 462 15.86 -6.37 47.27
C MET A 462 16.74 -6.77 46.11
N ASN A 463 17.76 -5.96 45.82
CA ASN A 463 18.85 -6.39 44.96
C ASN A 463 20.16 -6.42 45.77
N PRO A 464 20.65 -7.60 46.18
CA PRO A 464 21.84 -7.72 47.01
C PRO A 464 23.13 -7.30 46.29
N THR A 465 23.12 -7.13 44.97
CA THR A 465 24.30 -6.70 44.21
C THR A 465 24.49 -5.18 44.19
N SER A 466 23.49 -4.40 44.61
CA SER A 466 23.57 -2.93 44.67
C SER A 466 23.57 -2.46 46.12
N ILE A 467 24.64 -1.79 46.55
CA ILE A 467 24.75 -1.18 47.89
C ILE A 467 23.64 -0.15 48.10
N HIS A 468 23.28 0.60 47.06
CA HIS A 468 22.18 1.57 47.10
C HIS A 468 20.85 0.87 47.41
N CYS A 469 20.58 -0.28 46.79
CA CYS A 469 19.35 -1.03 47.02
C CYS A 469 19.26 -1.59 48.46
N LEU A 470 20.39 -2.00 49.05
CA LEU A 470 20.42 -2.45 50.45
C LEU A 470 20.10 -1.31 51.44
N VAL A 471 20.52 -0.08 51.14
CA VAL A 471 20.30 1.07 52.02
C VAL A 471 18.89 1.65 51.88
N VAL A 472 18.33 1.63 50.67
CA VAL A 472 17.04 2.25 50.35
C VAL A 472 15.85 1.29 50.58
N SER A 473 16.06 -0.02 50.51
CA SER A 473 15.00 -1.02 50.66
C SER A 473 14.46 -1.10 52.11
N PRO A 474 13.16 -0.81 52.33
CA PRO A 474 12.55 -0.84 53.67
C PRO A 474 12.63 -2.20 54.35
N ILE A 475 12.47 -3.28 53.58
CA ILE A 475 12.51 -4.64 54.10
C ILE A 475 13.91 -5.02 54.61
N THR A 476 14.97 -4.41 54.08
CA THR A 476 16.34 -4.63 54.58
C THR A 476 16.49 -4.09 55.99
N TRP A 477 15.93 -2.91 56.27
CA TRP A 477 15.91 -2.33 57.62
C TRP A 477 15.07 -3.15 58.58
N VAL A 478 13.91 -3.65 58.14
CA VAL A 478 13.07 -4.55 58.94
C VAL A 478 13.84 -5.81 59.33
N LEU A 479 14.49 -6.48 58.37
CA LEU A 479 15.30 -7.65 58.65
C LEU A 479 16.47 -7.34 59.59
N PHE A 480 17.15 -6.21 59.39
CA PHE A 480 18.24 -5.77 60.27
C PHE A 480 17.79 -5.61 61.73
N PHE A 481 16.69 -4.89 61.97
CA PHE A 481 16.15 -4.69 63.32
C PHE A 481 15.64 -6.00 63.93
N MET A 482 15.05 -6.89 63.13
CA MET A 482 14.59 -8.21 63.59
C MET A 482 15.76 -9.12 63.98
N ILE A 483 16.85 -9.13 63.19
CA ILE A 483 18.07 -9.91 63.49
C ILE A 483 18.76 -9.34 64.72
N LEU A 484 18.99 -8.02 64.77
CA LEU A 484 19.61 -7.36 65.93
C LEU A 484 18.79 -7.58 67.21
N GLY A 485 17.47 -7.42 67.11
CA GLY A 485 16.55 -7.68 68.21
C GLY A 485 16.60 -9.13 68.69
N SER A 486 16.67 -10.08 67.76
CA SER A 486 16.80 -11.51 68.05
C SER A 486 18.14 -11.86 68.68
N ILE A 487 19.25 -11.26 68.25
CA ILE A 487 20.58 -11.41 68.87
C ILE A 487 20.56 -10.88 70.31
N ILE A 488 19.98 -9.70 70.54
CA ILE A 488 19.84 -9.12 71.88
C ILE A 488 18.99 -10.05 72.75
N ALA A 489 17.86 -10.54 72.23
CA ALA A 489 16.99 -11.47 72.94
C ALA A 489 17.70 -12.78 73.32
N ILE A 490 18.41 -13.39 72.38
CA ILE A 490 19.19 -14.62 72.59
C ILE A 490 20.32 -14.36 73.59
N SER A 491 21.00 -13.21 73.51
CA SER A 491 22.07 -12.84 74.44
C SER A 491 21.55 -12.65 75.87
N ILE A 492 20.37 -12.05 76.03
CA ILE A 492 19.71 -11.90 77.33
C ILE A 492 19.31 -13.28 77.89
N ILE A 493 18.72 -14.15 77.07
CA ILE A 493 18.33 -15.51 77.49
C ILE A 493 19.55 -16.39 77.80
N GLY A 494 20.60 -16.31 76.98
CA GLY A 494 21.84 -17.07 77.12
C GLY A 494 22.69 -16.63 78.31
N SER A 495 22.69 -15.34 78.65
CA SER A 495 23.41 -14.82 79.82
C SER A 495 22.89 -15.42 81.15
N GLU A 496 21.61 -15.80 81.21
CA GLU A 496 21.00 -16.47 82.35
C GLU A 496 21.48 -17.93 82.51
N ALA A 497 21.80 -18.61 81.41
CA ALA A 497 22.30 -19.98 81.44
C ALA A 497 23.75 -20.07 81.97
N CYS A 498 24.53 -18.99 81.85
CA CYS A 498 25.94 -18.96 82.29
C CYS A 498 26.17 -18.30 83.65
N CYS A 499 25.38 -17.28 84.05
CA CYS A 499 25.57 -16.57 85.32
C CYS A 499 24.23 -15.97 85.85
N PRO A 500 23.72 -16.39 87.01
CA PRO A 500 22.44 -15.91 87.57
C PRO A 500 22.47 -14.45 88.07
N HIS A 501 23.60 -13.75 87.99
CA HIS A 501 23.76 -12.40 88.55
C HIS A 501 23.17 -11.28 87.68
N TYR A 502 22.74 -11.57 86.45
CA TYR A 502 22.24 -10.59 85.46
C TYR A 502 20.70 -10.44 85.42
N SER A 503 19.96 -10.98 86.40
CA SER A 503 18.49 -10.93 86.43
C SER A 503 17.90 -9.52 86.42
N SER A 504 18.57 -8.55 87.06
CA SER A 504 18.11 -7.15 87.12
C SER A 504 18.10 -6.47 85.73
N THR A 505 19.09 -6.76 84.89
CA THR A 505 19.20 -6.21 83.53
C THR A 505 18.13 -6.79 82.60
N ARG A 506 17.79 -8.07 82.78
CA ARG A 506 16.70 -8.75 82.07
C ARG A 506 15.34 -8.13 82.38
N ASP A 507 15.06 -7.85 83.64
CA ASP A 507 13.79 -7.25 84.04
C ASP A 507 13.63 -5.81 83.52
N GLN A 508 14.73 -5.04 83.46
CA GLN A 508 14.73 -3.73 82.81
C GLN A 508 14.48 -3.83 81.30
N ALA A 509 15.19 -4.73 80.60
CA ALA A 509 14.99 -4.94 79.17
C ALA A 509 13.57 -5.44 78.84
N LYS A 510 13.04 -6.40 79.60
CA LYS A 510 11.65 -6.89 79.45
C LYS A 510 10.64 -5.77 79.68
N ARG A 511 10.86 -4.89 80.67
CA ARG A 511 9.99 -3.73 80.90
C ARG A 511 10.02 -2.75 79.72
N ILE A 512 11.19 -2.55 79.10
CA ILE A 512 11.32 -1.68 77.92
C ILE A 512 10.61 -2.31 76.71
N PHE A 513 10.88 -3.58 76.39
CA PHE A 513 10.27 -4.25 75.24
C PHE A 513 8.75 -4.43 75.38
N ARG A 514 8.25 -4.70 76.60
CA ARG A 514 6.80 -4.73 76.85
C ARG A 514 6.14 -3.37 76.65
N LYS A 515 6.83 -2.27 76.96
CA LYS A 515 6.32 -0.92 76.69
C LYS A 515 6.34 -0.54 75.21
N MET A 516 7.12 -1.25 74.40
CA MET A 516 7.20 -1.05 72.94
C MET A 516 6.25 -1.96 72.16
N ASP A 517 5.54 -2.87 72.83
CA ASP A 517 4.53 -3.73 72.20
C ASP A 517 3.23 -2.96 71.99
N LEU A 518 3.02 -2.50 70.76
CA LEU A 518 1.82 -1.81 70.30
C LEU A 518 0.70 -2.78 69.90
N ILE A 519 1.00 -4.07 69.69
CA ILE A 519 0.07 -5.06 69.12
C ILE A 519 -0.56 -5.92 70.21
N GLY A 520 0.23 -6.37 71.18
CA GLY A 520 -0.20 -7.28 72.25
C GLY A 520 -0.43 -6.61 73.61
N GLU A 521 -0.63 -5.29 73.64
CA GLU A 521 -0.85 -4.49 74.86
C GLU A 521 0.22 -4.69 75.97
N GLY A 522 1.41 -5.18 75.62
CA GLY A 522 2.52 -5.39 76.54
C GLY A 522 2.56 -6.77 77.22
N GLU A 523 1.76 -7.73 76.77
CA GLU A 523 1.76 -9.09 77.32
C GLU A 523 3.06 -9.85 76.97
N MET A 524 3.58 -9.65 75.75
CA MET A 524 4.73 -10.38 75.23
C MET A 524 5.88 -9.45 74.79
N TRP A 525 7.09 -9.72 75.27
CA TRP A 525 8.28 -8.95 74.87
C TRP A 525 8.65 -9.14 73.38
N VAL A 526 8.22 -10.25 72.76
CA VAL A 526 8.37 -10.52 71.32
C VAL A 526 7.48 -9.60 70.49
N GLY A 527 6.30 -9.20 71.00
CA GLY A 527 5.40 -8.26 70.31
C GLY A 527 6.01 -6.87 70.11
N GLY A 528 6.91 -6.46 71.01
CA GLY A 528 7.70 -5.23 70.86
C GLY A 528 8.61 -5.22 69.63
N LEU A 529 9.19 -6.37 69.23
CA LEU A 529 10.03 -6.46 68.03
C LEU A 529 9.20 -6.36 66.73
N THR A 530 8.03 -6.98 66.72
CA THR A 530 7.07 -6.85 65.61
C THR A 530 6.56 -5.42 65.48
N SER A 531 6.29 -4.76 66.61
CA SER A 531 5.84 -3.37 66.65
C SER A 531 6.87 -2.40 66.06
N VAL A 532 8.16 -2.60 66.36
CA VAL A 532 9.26 -1.82 65.74
C VAL A 532 9.31 -2.05 64.22
N SER A 533 9.08 -3.28 63.76
CA SER A 533 9.06 -3.60 62.33
C SER A 533 7.93 -2.87 61.59
N ILE A 534 6.74 -2.80 62.18
CA ILE A 534 5.59 -2.07 61.61
C ILE A 534 5.89 -0.57 61.54
N VAL A 535 6.49 0.01 62.59
CA VAL A 535 6.84 1.44 62.62
C VAL A 535 7.86 1.77 61.52
N VAL A 536 8.88 0.91 61.32
CA VAL A 536 9.88 1.09 60.25
C VAL A 536 9.22 1.04 58.88
N LEU A 537 8.29 0.12 58.63
CA LEU A 537 7.54 0.04 57.37
C LEU A 537 6.67 1.27 57.15
N ALA A 538 5.95 1.74 58.18
CA ALA A 538 5.08 2.91 58.09
C ALA A 538 5.86 4.21 57.79
N ILE A 539 7.00 4.41 58.46
CA ILE A 539 7.88 5.55 58.21
C ILE A 539 8.43 5.49 56.77
N SER A 540 8.84 4.31 56.32
CA SER A 540 9.39 4.12 54.98
C SER A 540 8.35 4.36 53.89
N ALA A 541 7.12 3.86 54.08
CA ALA A 541 6.01 4.11 53.17
C ALA A 541 5.68 5.62 53.09
N TYR A 542 5.69 6.32 54.22
CA TYR A 542 5.49 7.78 54.23
C TYR A 542 6.57 8.53 53.44
N TYR A 543 7.86 8.20 53.64
CA TYR A 543 8.96 8.82 52.91
C TYR A 543 8.90 8.52 51.41
N PHE A 544 8.57 7.29 51.04
CA PHE A 544 8.41 6.89 49.64
C PHE A 544 7.27 7.67 48.98
N SER A 545 6.07 7.70 49.58
CA SER A 545 4.91 8.40 49.04
C SER A 545 5.18 9.89 48.85
N ASN A 546 5.85 10.53 49.81
CA ASN A 546 6.21 11.94 49.69
C ASN A 546 7.24 12.19 48.58
N ALA A 547 8.27 11.36 48.47
CA ALA A 547 9.29 11.48 47.42
C ALA A 547 8.72 11.20 46.02
N TYR A 548 7.81 10.23 45.91
CA TYR A 548 7.10 9.88 44.68
C TYR A 548 6.18 11.01 44.21
N LEU A 549 5.39 11.61 45.12
CA LEU A 549 4.50 12.72 44.79
C LEU A 549 5.24 13.98 44.32
N VAL A 550 6.42 14.28 44.87
CA VAL A 550 7.23 15.43 44.46
C VAL A 550 7.79 15.26 43.04
N GLN A 551 7.90 14.03 42.54
CA GLN A 551 8.34 13.76 41.18
C GLN A 551 7.19 13.71 40.16
N TYR A 552 5.95 13.98 40.59
CA TYR A 552 4.79 13.99 39.71
C TYR A 552 4.32 15.44 39.43
N PRO A 553 4.10 15.82 38.17
CA PRO A 553 4.26 15.00 36.98
C PRO A 553 5.74 14.85 36.54
N ILE A 554 6.08 13.66 36.04
CA ILE A 554 7.45 13.26 35.65
C ILE A 554 8.05 14.16 34.56
N GLU A 555 7.18 14.85 33.85
CA GLU A 555 7.43 15.90 32.87
C GLU A 555 8.41 16.99 33.30
N GLN A 556 8.60 17.19 34.60
CA GLN A 556 9.45 18.24 35.15
C GLN A 556 10.75 17.72 35.79
N VAL A 557 11.00 16.40 35.74
CA VAL A 557 12.04 15.75 36.55
C VAL A 557 13.19 15.23 35.67
N THR A 558 14.33 15.92 35.70
CA THR A 558 15.54 15.60 34.92
C THR A 558 16.55 14.70 35.64
N LYS A 559 16.24 14.21 36.86
CA LYS A 559 17.21 13.49 37.72
C LYS A 559 16.75 12.11 38.14
N ASN A 560 17.73 11.24 38.42
CA ASN A 560 17.45 9.86 38.79
C ASN A 560 16.73 9.71 40.15
N SER A 561 15.81 8.74 40.25
CA SER A 561 15.03 8.42 41.47
C SER A 561 15.93 7.81 42.54
N SER A 562 16.41 8.65 43.46
CA SER A 562 17.31 8.21 44.53
C SER A 562 16.63 7.44 45.67
N PHE A 563 15.30 7.38 45.68
CA PHE A 563 14.46 6.84 46.76
C PHE A 563 13.89 5.43 46.49
N ALA A 564 14.18 4.85 45.32
CA ALA A 564 13.75 3.51 44.94
C ALA A 564 14.96 2.67 44.49
N CYS A 565 14.89 1.36 44.74
CA CYS A 565 15.94 0.42 44.33
C CYS A 565 15.93 0.17 42.81
N ASP A 566 14.75 0.21 42.23
CA ASP A 566 14.53 0.04 40.80
C ASP A 566 14.21 1.41 40.19
N VAL A 567 15.05 1.83 39.25
CA VAL A 567 14.92 3.13 38.56
C VAL A 567 13.74 3.17 37.59
N THR A 568 13.12 2.01 37.27
CA THR A 568 11.91 1.88 36.44
C THR A 568 10.62 2.19 37.22
N LEU A 569 10.68 2.20 38.56
CA LEU A 569 9.52 2.49 39.44
C LEU A 569 9.14 3.98 39.50
N ARG A 570 9.62 4.79 38.56
CA ARG A 570 9.26 6.20 38.44
C ARG A 570 7.89 6.44 37.84
N ASN A 571 7.39 5.48 37.06
CA ASN A 571 6.22 5.65 36.22
C ASN A 571 5.12 4.65 36.57
N ALA A 572 3.89 5.16 36.71
CA ALA A 572 2.72 4.37 36.35
C ALA A 572 2.63 4.32 34.82
N LYS A 573 2.27 3.17 34.25
CA LYS A 573 2.19 2.95 32.79
C LYS A 573 1.41 4.07 32.08
N PHE A 574 2.03 4.69 31.07
CA PHE A 574 1.36 5.64 30.18
C PHE A 574 0.19 4.95 29.46
N SER A 575 -0.97 5.62 29.38
CA SER A 575 -2.17 5.05 28.75
C SER A 575 -2.09 5.01 27.23
N THR A 576 -1.16 5.76 26.62
CA THR A 576 -0.99 5.84 25.17
C THR A 576 0.48 5.87 24.73
N THR A 577 0.76 5.35 23.55
CA THR A 577 2.08 5.40 22.88
C THR A 577 2.54 6.82 22.57
N ALA A 578 1.61 7.78 22.49
CA ALA A 578 1.90 9.20 22.30
C ALA A 578 2.57 9.83 23.54
N GLN A 579 2.15 9.43 24.73
CA GLN A 579 2.78 9.88 25.98
C GLN A 579 4.20 9.31 26.18
N LYS A 580 4.49 8.12 25.63
CA LYS A 580 5.82 7.49 25.69
C LYS A 580 6.88 8.18 24.81
N ARG A 581 6.47 8.98 23.82
CA ARG A 581 7.36 9.66 22.86
C ARG A 581 7.66 11.13 23.20
N TRP A 582 7.19 11.61 24.33
CA TRP A 582 7.18 13.04 24.61
C TRP A 582 8.50 13.49 25.23
N ASP A 583 9.28 14.32 24.54
CA ASP A 583 10.56 14.84 25.02
C ASP A 583 10.36 16.12 25.88
N PRO A 584 10.84 16.17 27.14
CA PRO A 584 10.82 17.39 27.96
C PRO A 584 11.85 18.46 27.53
N ALA A 585 12.88 18.09 26.77
CA ALA A 585 13.95 18.99 26.33
C ALA A 585 13.55 19.82 25.10
N SER A 586 12.69 19.31 24.22
CA SER A 586 12.08 20.08 23.11
C SER A 586 10.80 20.79 23.55
N SER A 587 10.95 21.83 24.36
CA SER A 587 9.88 22.79 24.66
C SER A 587 9.55 23.68 23.45
N THR A 588 9.07 23.10 22.35
CA THR A 588 8.48 23.85 21.23
C THR A 588 6.98 24.03 21.42
N LYS A 589 6.50 25.25 21.15
CA LYS A 589 5.08 25.71 21.25
C LYS A 589 4.06 24.76 20.63
N ASP A 590 4.46 23.96 19.63
CA ASP A 590 3.57 23.10 18.87
C ASP A 590 2.98 21.94 19.71
N SER A 591 3.73 21.46 20.71
CA SER A 591 3.30 20.36 21.58
C SER A 591 2.25 20.81 22.62
N GLN A 592 2.29 22.07 23.05
CA GLN A 592 1.30 22.65 23.97
C GLN A 592 -0.09 22.70 23.32
N THR A 593 -0.13 22.96 22.02
CA THR A 593 -1.39 23.09 21.26
C THR A 593 -2.12 21.75 21.17
N VAL A 594 -1.38 20.63 21.12
CA VAL A 594 -1.97 19.28 21.12
C VAL A 594 -2.59 18.94 22.48
N PHE A 595 -1.97 19.35 23.59
CA PHE A 595 -2.56 19.16 24.93
C PHE A 595 -3.73 20.10 25.19
N ASP A 596 -3.70 21.33 24.70
CA ASP A 596 -4.86 22.24 24.77
C ASP A 596 -6.04 21.66 23.99
N LEU A 597 -5.79 20.99 22.87
CA LEU A 597 -6.81 20.27 22.10
C LEU A 597 -7.32 19.00 22.79
N LEU A 598 -6.44 18.23 23.45
CA LEU A 598 -6.82 17.01 24.17
C LEU A 598 -7.55 17.31 25.48
N ASN A 599 -7.12 18.32 26.23
CA ASN A 599 -7.79 18.79 27.45
C ASN A 599 -9.11 19.52 27.16
N ALA A 600 -9.33 19.97 25.92
CA ALA A 600 -10.59 20.54 25.47
C ALA A 600 -11.61 19.47 25.02
N GLN A 601 -11.27 18.18 25.03
CA GLN A 601 -12.23 17.11 24.79
C GLN A 601 -12.91 16.71 26.11
N PRO A 602 -14.26 16.63 26.15
CA PRO A 602 -15.03 16.40 27.38
C PRO A 602 -14.88 15.00 27.98
#